data_AF-A0A923ZIH2-F1
#
_entry.id   AF-A0A923ZIH2-F1
#
_cell.length_a   1.000
_cell.length_b   1.000
_cell.length_c   1.000
_cell.angle_alpha   90.00
_cell.angle_beta   90.00
_cell.angle_gamma   90.00
#
_symmetry.space_group_name_H-M   'P 1'
#
loop_
_entity.id
_entity.type
_entity.pdbx_description
1 polymer ?
#
loop_
_entity_poly.entity_id
_entity_poly.type
_entity_poly.pdbx_seq_one_letter_code
_entity_poly.pdbx_strand_id
1 'polypeptide(L)'
;MKLICLGFTMLFLLQHAHAQKLKKSEVLIFASFRDNGQDGLHLAYSRDGYKWTALYNDSSFVTPTVSKDKLMRDPCIIKGADGLFHMVWTVSWQDRGIGYASSKDLVHWSAQQFVAVMQHEPGALNCWAPEIIYDDQNKNYMIYWSTTIPGRFQAGDTSGDEKYNHRLYYVTTKDFKKYSTAKLLYDKGFNV
;
A
#
# COMPACT_ATOMS: atom_id res chain seq x y z
N MET A 1 32.73 -48.43 -35.77
CA MET A 1 32.69 -47.02 -35.34
C MET A 1 31.22 -46.60 -35.31
N LYS A 2 30.61 -46.55 -34.11
CA LYS A 2 29.17 -46.26 -33.95
C LYS A 2 28.98 -44.76 -33.78
N LEU A 3 28.21 -44.16 -34.69
CA LEU A 3 27.75 -42.77 -34.62
C LEU A 3 26.50 -42.75 -33.73
N ILE A 4 26.53 -41.99 -32.63
CA ILE A 4 25.35 -41.76 -31.78
C ILE A 4 25.05 -40.27 -31.81
N CYS A 5 23.96 -39.91 -32.49
CA CYS A 5 23.31 -38.62 -32.33
C CYS A 5 22.53 -38.61 -31.01
N LEU A 6 22.79 -37.63 -30.13
CA LEU A 6 21.85 -37.26 -29.07
C LEU A 6 21.24 -35.90 -29.43
N GLY A 7 19.97 -35.95 -29.86
CA GLY A 7 19.16 -34.75 -30.07
C GLY A 7 18.83 -34.11 -28.72
N PHE A 8 19.08 -32.80 -28.62
CA PHE A 8 18.62 -31.96 -27.52
C PHE A 8 17.16 -31.60 -27.79
N THR A 9 16.22 -32.26 -27.11
CA THR A 9 14.81 -31.82 -27.11
C THR A 9 14.65 -30.73 -26.07
N MET A 10 14.66 -29.47 -26.51
CA MET A 10 14.38 -28.30 -25.67
C MET A 10 12.87 -28.29 -25.35
N LEU A 11 12.51 -28.73 -24.15
CA LEU A 11 11.13 -28.72 -23.67
C LEU A 11 10.76 -27.29 -23.25
N PHE A 12 10.11 -26.54 -24.15
CA PHE A 12 9.49 -25.25 -23.82
C PHE A 12 8.28 -25.51 -22.92
N LEU A 13 8.46 -25.35 -21.61
CA LEU A 13 7.35 -25.25 -20.66
C LEU A 13 6.67 -23.88 -20.84
N LEU A 14 5.68 -23.83 -21.72
CA LEU A 14 4.68 -22.76 -21.77
C LEU A 14 3.89 -22.77 -20.45
N GLN A 15 4.38 -22.05 -19.45
CA GLN A 15 3.59 -21.71 -18.28
C GLN A 15 2.45 -20.80 -18.74
N HIS A 16 1.29 -21.39 -18.99
CA HIS A 16 0.06 -20.66 -19.21
C HIS A 16 -0.30 -20.00 -17.89
N ALA A 17 -0.06 -18.70 -17.77
CA ALA A 17 -0.67 -17.87 -16.73
C ALA A 17 -2.20 -17.94 -16.93
N HIS A 18 -2.87 -18.83 -16.20
CA HIS A 18 -4.32 -18.83 -16.14
C HIS A 18 -4.76 -17.60 -15.35
N ALA A 19 -5.17 -16.55 -16.05
CA ALA A 19 -5.94 -15.48 -15.43
C ALA A 19 -7.22 -16.11 -14.88
N GLN A 20 -7.30 -16.26 -13.56
CA GLN A 20 -8.45 -16.85 -12.91
C GLN A 20 -9.64 -15.91 -13.10
N LYS A 21 -10.64 -16.35 -13.88
CA LYS A 21 -11.87 -15.60 -14.10
C LYS A 21 -12.63 -15.52 -12.78
N LEU A 22 -12.98 -14.31 -12.34
CA LEU A 22 -13.78 -14.09 -11.13
C LEU A 22 -15.09 -14.87 -11.21
N LYS A 23 -15.55 -15.43 -10.08
CA LYS A 23 -16.88 -16.03 -10.02
C LYS A 23 -17.92 -14.95 -10.26
N LYS A 24 -19.10 -15.33 -10.76
CA LYS A 24 -20.20 -14.39 -11.07
C LYS A 24 -20.61 -13.51 -9.86
N SER A 25 -20.41 -14.00 -8.63
CA SER A 25 -20.69 -13.26 -7.39
C SER A 25 -19.55 -12.38 -6.89
N GLU A 26 -18.35 -12.52 -7.43
CA GLU A 26 -17.15 -11.79 -6.99
C GLU A 26 -16.98 -10.48 -7.77
N VAL A 27 -16.38 -9.51 -7.10
CA VAL A 27 -16.00 -8.21 -7.66
C VAL A 27 -14.63 -7.82 -7.13
N LEU A 28 -13.90 -7.04 -7.92
CA LEU A 28 -12.74 -6.28 -7.47
C LEU A 28 -13.24 -5.00 -6.82
N ILE A 29 -12.53 -4.53 -5.80
CA ILE A 29 -12.75 -3.24 -5.16
C ILE A 29 -11.52 -2.37 -5.42
N PHE A 30 -11.76 -1.11 -5.79
CA PHE A 30 -10.75 -0.09 -5.94
C PHE A 30 -10.98 0.99 -4.90
N ALA A 31 -9.97 1.26 -4.08
CA ALA A 31 -9.96 2.34 -3.11
C ALA A 31 -9.28 3.56 -3.72
N SER A 32 -9.89 4.73 -3.58
CA SER A 32 -9.40 5.98 -4.14
C SER A 32 -9.80 7.17 -3.27
N PHE A 33 -9.33 8.35 -3.63
CA PHE A 33 -9.71 9.61 -3.00
C PHE A 33 -10.11 10.64 -4.06
N ARG A 34 -10.73 11.75 -3.64
CA ARG A 34 -11.07 12.89 -4.50
C ARG A 34 -10.31 14.14 -4.09
N ASP A 35 -10.20 15.06 -5.04
CA ASP A 35 -9.41 16.29 -4.94
C ASP A 35 -7.98 16.01 -4.46
N ASN A 36 -7.53 16.73 -3.43
CA ASN A 36 -6.22 16.52 -2.84
C ASN A 36 -6.26 15.53 -1.65
N GLY A 37 -7.37 14.82 -1.46
CA GLY A 37 -7.59 13.86 -0.38
C GLY A 37 -8.47 14.37 0.77
N GLN A 38 -9.04 15.57 0.66
CA GLN A 38 -9.89 16.15 1.70
C GLN A 38 -11.25 15.43 1.82
N ASP A 39 -11.79 14.92 0.71
CA ASP A 39 -13.11 14.29 0.72
C ASP A 39 -13.07 12.89 1.35
N GLY A 40 -11.97 12.16 1.14
CA GLY A 40 -11.68 10.92 1.84
C GLY A 40 -11.75 9.67 0.99
N LEU A 41 -12.29 8.58 1.54
CA LEU A 41 -12.33 7.26 0.90
C LEU A 41 -13.48 7.16 -0.12
N HIS A 42 -13.17 6.83 -1.37
CA HIS A 42 -14.13 6.48 -2.41
C HIS A 42 -13.87 5.07 -2.89
N LEU A 43 -14.93 4.28 -3.01
CA LEU A 43 -14.85 2.90 -3.47
C LEU A 43 -15.52 2.75 -4.84
N ALA A 44 -14.89 1.97 -5.70
CA ALA A 44 -15.49 1.52 -6.96
C ALA A 44 -15.38 -0.01 -7.04
N TYR A 45 -16.28 -0.64 -7.79
CA TYR A 45 -16.22 -2.07 -8.06
C TYR A 45 -16.04 -2.36 -9.53
N SER A 46 -15.45 -3.51 -9.83
CA SER A 46 -15.35 -4.05 -11.19
C SER A 46 -15.52 -5.57 -11.20
N ARG A 47 -16.03 -6.10 -12.32
CA ARG A 47 -16.10 -7.56 -12.57
C ARG A 47 -15.04 -8.04 -13.56
N ASP A 48 -14.38 -7.12 -14.23
CA ASP A 48 -13.41 -7.42 -15.29
C ASP A 48 -12.05 -6.72 -15.08
N GLY A 49 -11.94 -5.79 -14.12
CA GLY A 49 -10.75 -5.00 -13.85
C GLY A 49 -10.54 -3.81 -14.80
N TYR A 50 -11.37 -3.67 -15.84
CA TYR A 50 -11.26 -2.63 -16.86
C TYR A 50 -12.34 -1.56 -16.71
N LYS A 51 -13.58 -1.97 -16.43
CA LYS A 51 -14.70 -1.06 -16.21
C LYS A 51 -15.00 -0.97 -14.74
N TRP A 52 -14.93 0.24 -14.21
CA TRP A 52 -15.14 0.53 -12.79
C TRP A 52 -16.42 1.33 -12.62
N THR A 53 -17.25 0.93 -11.67
CA THR A 53 -18.47 1.64 -11.28
C THR A 53 -18.30 2.13 -9.86
N ALA A 54 -18.38 3.45 -9.67
CA ALA A 54 -18.33 4.06 -8.35
C ALA A 54 -19.48 3.53 -7.48
N LEU A 55 -19.16 3.21 -6.23
CA LEU A 55 -20.16 2.87 -5.22
C LEU A 55 -20.73 4.14 -4.61
N TYR A 56 -21.93 4.03 -4.05
CA TYR A 56 -22.54 5.09 -3.26
C TYR A 56 -22.60 6.47 -3.94
N ASN A 57 -22.92 6.47 -5.25
CA ASN A 57 -22.94 7.68 -6.09
C ASN A 57 -21.64 8.51 -6.01
N ASP A 58 -20.51 7.83 -5.88
CA ASP A 58 -19.19 8.42 -5.69
C ASP A 58 -19.06 9.34 -4.46
N SER A 59 -19.92 9.16 -3.45
CA SER A 59 -19.80 9.85 -2.17
C SER A 59 -18.74 9.20 -1.27
N SER A 60 -18.08 10.01 -0.45
CA SER A 60 -17.07 9.54 0.50
C SER A 60 -17.66 8.58 1.54
N PHE A 61 -16.96 7.46 1.77
CA PHE A 61 -17.23 6.48 2.83
C PHE A 61 -16.57 6.86 4.15
N VAL A 62 -15.44 7.56 4.10
CA VAL A 62 -14.66 7.95 5.28
C VAL A 62 -14.01 9.31 5.03
N THR A 63 -14.51 10.34 5.69
CA THR A 63 -13.86 11.66 5.70
C THR A 63 -12.66 11.66 6.67
N PRO A 64 -11.46 12.08 6.27
CA PRO A 64 -10.28 12.11 7.13
C PRO A 64 -10.45 13.05 8.33
N THR A 65 -10.08 12.58 9.51
CA THR A 65 -10.14 13.38 10.76
C THR A 65 -8.81 13.44 11.51
N VAL A 66 -7.83 12.61 11.13
CA VAL A 66 -6.51 12.50 11.76
C VAL A 66 -5.47 13.38 11.05
N SER A 67 -4.41 13.74 11.79
CA SER A 67 -3.42 14.78 11.42
C SER A 67 -4.02 16.19 11.34
N LYS A 68 -3.14 17.20 11.30
CA LYS A 68 -3.50 18.62 11.17
C LYS A 68 -4.14 18.92 9.81
N ASP A 69 -3.62 18.29 8.75
CA ASP A 69 -4.05 18.58 7.37
C ASP A 69 -5.30 17.80 6.98
N LYS A 70 -5.65 16.75 7.73
CA LYS A 70 -6.84 15.91 7.52
C LYS A 70 -6.96 15.47 6.05
N LEU A 71 -5.90 14.88 5.52
CA LEU A 71 -5.93 14.28 4.19
C LEU A 71 -6.11 12.77 4.29
N MET A 72 -6.73 12.19 3.27
CA MET A 72 -6.66 10.78 2.95
C MET A 72 -6.26 10.64 1.50
N ARG A 73 -4.96 10.44 1.29
CA ARG A 73 -4.42 10.07 -0.03
C ARG A 73 -3.93 8.63 0.00
N ASP A 74 -3.94 8.02 -1.17
CA ASP A 74 -3.38 6.69 -1.39
C ASP A 74 -3.95 5.62 -0.42
N PRO A 75 -5.29 5.51 -0.27
CA PRO A 75 -5.86 4.52 0.63
C PRO A 75 -5.54 3.10 0.15
N CYS A 76 -4.84 2.33 0.98
CA CYS A 76 -4.58 0.91 0.75
C CYS A 76 -5.47 0.08 1.67
N ILE A 77 -6.26 -0.84 1.11
CA ILE A 77 -7.14 -1.75 1.85
C ILE A 77 -6.74 -3.19 1.59
N ILE A 78 -6.58 -3.99 2.65
CA ILE A 78 -6.50 -5.44 2.57
C ILE A 78 -7.60 -6.11 3.40
N LYS A 79 -7.95 -7.35 3.04
CA LYS A 79 -8.68 -8.23 3.95
C LYS A 79 -7.66 -9.00 4.79
N GLY A 80 -7.65 -8.75 6.09
CA GLY A 80 -6.79 -9.38 7.07
C GLY A 80 -7.15 -10.84 7.34
N ALA A 81 -6.20 -11.57 7.93
CA ALA A 81 -6.39 -12.95 8.37
C ALA A 81 -7.36 -13.10 9.55
N ASP A 82 -7.65 -11.99 10.23
CA ASP A 82 -8.68 -11.89 11.28
C ASP A 82 -10.10 -11.68 10.69
N GLY A 83 -10.22 -11.60 9.37
CA GLY A 83 -11.47 -11.39 8.66
C GLY A 83 -11.92 -9.94 8.56
N LEU A 84 -11.16 -8.98 9.11
CA LEU A 84 -11.44 -7.55 8.97
C LEU A 84 -10.82 -7.00 7.68
N PHE A 85 -11.35 -5.88 7.22
CA PHE A 85 -10.67 -5.01 6.29
C PHE A 85 -9.81 -4.03 7.07
N HIS A 86 -8.55 -3.88 6.68
CA HIS A 86 -7.62 -2.90 7.26
C HIS A 86 -7.27 -1.89 6.20
N MET A 87 -7.34 -0.61 6.57
CA MET A 87 -7.00 0.50 5.70
C MET A 87 -5.87 1.34 6.30
N VAL A 88 -4.91 1.72 5.47
CA VAL A 88 -3.92 2.77 5.76
C VAL A 88 -3.94 3.82 4.67
N TRP A 89 -3.50 5.04 4.99
CA TRP A 89 -3.45 6.15 4.04
C TRP A 89 -2.43 7.24 4.44
N THR A 90 -2.06 8.06 3.46
CA THR A 90 -1.29 9.29 3.65
C THR A 90 -2.15 10.38 4.29
N VAL A 91 -1.74 10.90 5.45
CA VAL A 91 -2.54 11.86 6.25
C VAL A 91 -2.21 13.33 5.99
N SER A 92 -1.05 13.62 5.40
CA SER A 92 -0.51 14.96 5.21
C SER A 92 0.67 14.93 4.23
N TRP A 93 0.97 16.10 3.65
CA TRP A 93 2.19 16.30 2.87
C TRP A 93 3.47 16.30 3.72
N GLN A 94 3.40 16.68 5.01
CA GLN A 94 4.59 16.96 5.82
C GLN A 94 4.53 16.34 7.23
N ASP A 95 3.73 15.29 7.41
CA ASP A 95 3.62 14.57 8.67
C ASP A 95 4.46 13.27 8.67
N ARG A 96 4.80 12.81 9.86
CA ARG A 96 5.66 11.65 10.13
C ARG A 96 4.85 10.44 10.61
N GLY A 97 3.61 10.35 10.14
CA GLY A 97 2.69 9.27 10.44
C GLY A 97 1.76 8.97 9.28
N ILE A 98 0.99 7.91 9.46
CA ILE A 98 -0.02 7.43 8.51
C ILE A 98 -1.35 7.27 9.23
N GLY A 99 -2.44 7.16 8.48
CA GLY A 99 -3.74 6.86 9.03
C GLY A 99 -3.98 5.37 9.10
N TYR A 100 -4.83 4.94 10.04
CA TYR A 100 -5.32 3.58 10.13
C TYR A 100 -6.79 3.52 10.55
N ALA A 101 -7.56 2.61 9.94
CA ALA A 101 -8.90 2.24 10.34
C ALA A 101 -9.19 0.80 9.90
N SER A 102 -10.19 0.17 10.51
CA SER A 102 -10.64 -1.17 10.13
C SER A 102 -12.15 -1.22 9.94
N SER A 103 -12.62 -2.18 9.14
CA SER A 103 -14.04 -2.39 8.86
C SER A 103 -14.36 -3.88 8.77
N LYS A 104 -15.60 -4.26 9.05
CA LYS A 104 -16.10 -5.63 8.81
C LYS A 104 -16.69 -5.81 7.41
N ASP A 105 -17.09 -4.71 6.77
CA ASP A 105 -17.99 -4.73 5.61
C ASP A 105 -17.67 -3.67 4.54
N LEU A 106 -16.56 -2.93 4.69
CA LEU A 106 -16.14 -1.79 3.84
C LEU A 106 -17.05 -0.55 3.92
N VAL A 107 -18.10 -0.58 4.74
CA VAL A 107 -19.09 0.50 4.88
C VAL A 107 -18.93 1.17 6.25
N HIS A 108 -18.91 0.38 7.31
CA HIS A 108 -18.79 0.86 8.68
C HIS A 108 -17.35 0.74 9.14
N TRP A 109 -16.70 1.89 9.33
CA TRP A 109 -15.29 1.98 9.70
C TRP A 109 -15.13 2.30 11.18
N SER A 110 -14.07 1.75 11.79
CA SER A 110 -13.66 2.07 13.15
C SER A 110 -13.24 3.54 13.27
N ALA A 111 -13.07 4.01 14.51
CA ALA A 111 -12.39 5.28 14.75
C ALA A 111 -11.02 5.29 14.05
N GLN A 112 -10.71 6.42 13.40
CA GLN A 112 -9.43 6.62 12.73
C GLN A 112 -8.32 6.76 13.77
N GLN A 113 -7.15 6.22 13.44
CA GLN A 113 -5.96 6.30 14.26
C GLN A 113 -4.84 6.98 13.48
N PHE A 114 -4.11 7.86 14.15
CA PHE A 114 -2.84 8.36 13.66
C PHE A 114 -1.73 7.42 14.13
N VAL A 115 -1.05 6.76 13.19
CA VAL A 115 0.05 5.84 13.47
C VAL A 115 1.38 6.56 13.23
N ALA A 116 2.08 6.86 14.32
CA ALA A 116 3.31 7.64 14.37
C ALA A 116 4.56 6.88 13.86
N VAL A 117 4.52 6.35 12.64
CA VAL A 117 5.55 5.43 12.11
C VAL A 117 6.96 6.03 12.02
N MET A 118 7.10 7.35 11.82
CA MET A 118 8.40 8.04 11.69
C MET A 118 8.61 9.17 12.71
N GLN A 119 7.81 9.27 13.77
CA GLN A 119 7.96 10.36 14.76
C GLN A 119 9.33 10.35 15.49
N HIS A 120 9.95 9.17 15.59
CA HIS A 120 11.30 9.01 16.14
C HIS A 120 12.41 9.60 15.25
N GLU A 121 12.10 9.90 13.99
CA GLU A 121 13.04 10.48 13.02
C GLU A 121 12.73 11.98 12.83
N PRO A 122 13.47 12.90 13.47
CA PRO A 122 13.20 14.34 13.38
C PRO A 122 13.44 14.91 11.97
N GLY A 123 14.31 14.28 11.18
CA GLY A 123 14.59 14.68 9.79
C GLY A 123 13.63 14.10 8.76
N ALA A 124 12.68 13.24 9.15
CA ALA A 124 11.70 12.70 8.22
C ALA A 124 10.73 13.80 7.76
N LEU A 125 10.66 13.99 6.45
CA LEU A 125 9.78 15.00 5.87
C LEU A 125 8.35 14.51 5.71
N ASN A 126 8.15 13.21 5.51
CA ASN A 126 6.88 12.67 5.06
C ASN A 126 6.71 11.17 5.36
N CYS A 127 5.48 10.68 5.29
CA CYS A 127 5.12 9.26 5.18
C CYS A 127 4.02 9.11 4.12
N TRP A 128 4.40 8.73 2.91
CA TRP A 128 3.50 8.73 1.74
C TRP A 128 3.26 7.34 1.17
N ALA A 129 2.09 7.20 0.53
CA ALA A 129 1.62 6.01 -0.16
C ALA A 129 1.82 4.72 0.66
N PRO A 130 1.26 4.63 1.89
CA PRO A 130 1.42 3.43 2.68
C PRO A 130 0.64 2.27 2.06
N GLU A 131 1.25 1.10 2.06
CA GLU A 131 0.65 -0.16 1.62
C GLU A 131 0.76 -1.23 2.70
N ILE A 132 -0.15 -2.21 2.68
CA ILE A 132 -0.20 -3.31 3.64
C ILE A 132 -0.05 -4.63 2.88
N ILE A 133 0.80 -5.51 3.37
CA ILE A 133 0.80 -6.92 2.99
C ILE A 133 0.71 -7.81 4.23
N TYR A 134 0.11 -8.98 4.07
CA TYR A 134 0.09 -10.00 5.11
C TYR A 134 1.08 -11.12 4.76
N ASP A 135 2.00 -11.39 5.68
CA ASP A 135 2.89 -12.53 5.64
C ASP A 135 2.20 -13.71 6.35
N ASP A 136 1.74 -14.67 5.55
CA ASP A 136 1.04 -15.85 6.03
C ASP A 136 1.97 -16.87 6.70
N GLN A 137 3.27 -16.85 6.41
CA GLN A 137 4.26 -17.72 7.04
C GLN A 137 4.55 -17.26 8.46
N ASN A 138 4.79 -15.96 8.64
CA ASN A 138 5.11 -15.36 9.94
C ASN A 138 3.89 -14.86 10.71
N LYS A 139 2.69 -14.95 10.12
CA LYS A 139 1.41 -14.48 10.69
C LYS A 139 1.49 -13.02 11.15
N ASN A 140 2.00 -12.16 10.28
CA ASN A 140 2.31 -10.77 10.61
C ASN A 140 1.99 -9.86 9.42
N TYR A 141 1.60 -8.62 9.69
CA TYR A 141 1.43 -7.61 8.65
C TYR A 141 2.71 -6.80 8.50
N MET A 142 3.07 -6.47 7.27
CA MET A 142 4.04 -5.44 6.97
C MET A 142 3.30 -4.24 6.40
N ILE A 143 3.56 -3.07 6.97
CA ILE A 143 3.10 -1.79 6.44
C ILE A 143 4.34 -1.06 5.96
N TYR A 144 4.37 -0.66 4.70
CA TYR A 144 5.51 0.06 4.11
C TYR A 144 5.07 1.34 3.42
N TRP A 145 5.96 2.32 3.36
CA TRP A 145 5.68 3.66 2.83
C TRP A 145 6.98 4.32 2.35
N SER A 146 6.84 5.42 1.60
CA SER A 146 7.96 6.24 1.13
C SER A 146 8.23 7.41 2.07
N THR A 147 9.49 7.60 2.47
CA THR A 147 9.94 8.75 3.29
C THR A 147 11.24 9.32 2.73
N THR A 148 11.32 10.65 2.66
CA THR A 148 12.58 11.39 2.50
C THR A 148 13.15 11.79 3.86
N ILE A 149 14.45 11.58 4.02
CA ILE A 149 15.24 12.13 5.14
C ILE A 149 16.46 12.83 4.53
N PRO A 150 16.50 14.18 4.52
CA PRO A 150 17.56 14.93 3.86
C PRO A 150 18.95 14.53 4.35
N GLY A 151 19.89 14.35 3.41
CA GLY A 151 21.27 13.99 3.69
C GLY A 151 21.50 12.53 4.14
N ARG A 152 20.46 11.69 4.28
CA ARG A 152 20.63 10.30 4.72
C ARG A 152 21.20 9.38 3.65
N PHE A 153 20.83 9.62 2.39
CA PHE A 153 21.26 8.82 1.25
C PHE A 153 22.02 9.70 0.27
N GLN A 154 23.01 9.13 -0.42
CA GLN A 154 23.63 9.82 -1.54
C GLN A 154 22.53 10.22 -2.54
N ALA A 155 22.68 11.41 -3.13
CA ALA A 155 21.80 11.84 -4.22
C ALA A 155 22.03 10.88 -5.40
N GLY A 156 21.14 9.90 -5.53
CA GLY A 156 20.94 9.17 -6.79
C GLY A 156 20.20 10.04 -7.79
N ASP A 157 19.92 9.50 -8.98
CA ASP A 157 19.23 10.19 -10.08
C ASP A 157 18.17 11.19 -9.56
N THR A 158 18.38 12.47 -9.87
CA THR A 158 17.60 13.60 -9.33
C THR A 158 16.27 13.78 -10.06
N SER A 159 15.65 12.69 -10.50
CA SER A 159 14.35 12.72 -11.19
C SER A 159 13.17 12.96 -10.24
N GLY A 160 13.42 13.19 -8.94
CA GLY A 160 12.41 13.55 -7.94
C GLY A 160 12.17 15.06 -7.82
N ASP A 161 11.04 15.44 -7.21
CA ASP A 161 10.66 16.82 -6.93
C ASP A 161 11.66 17.48 -5.96
N GLU A 162 12.64 18.20 -6.52
CA GLU A 162 13.61 19.08 -5.84
C GLU A 162 14.31 18.47 -4.61
N LYS A 163 13.63 18.55 -3.44
CA LYS A 163 14.13 18.17 -2.11
C LYS A 163 13.78 16.73 -1.70
N TYR A 164 12.90 16.05 -2.42
CA TYR A 164 12.45 14.70 -2.08
C TYR A 164 13.33 13.62 -2.73
N ASN A 165 13.89 12.75 -1.89
CA ASN A 165 14.70 11.59 -2.24
C ASN A 165 14.26 10.43 -1.33
N HIS A 166 13.17 9.80 -1.71
CA HIS A 166 12.47 8.79 -0.93
C HIS A 166 13.23 7.46 -0.89
N ARG A 167 13.06 6.75 0.23
CA ARG A 167 13.28 5.32 0.35
C ARG A 167 12.06 4.66 0.97
N LEU A 168 11.90 3.36 0.70
CA LEU A 168 10.85 2.58 1.33
C LEU A 168 11.28 2.22 2.76
N TYR A 169 10.41 2.52 3.71
CA TYR A 169 10.50 2.08 5.10
C TYR A 169 9.34 1.17 5.42
N TYR A 170 9.46 0.38 6.48
CA TYR A 170 8.38 -0.48 6.94
C TYR A 170 8.33 -0.60 8.46
N VAL A 171 7.14 -0.91 8.96
CA VAL A 171 6.90 -1.52 10.28
C VAL A 171 6.23 -2.88 10.09
N THR A 172 6.28 -3.69 11.13
CA THR A 172 5.44 -4.89 11.23
C THR A 172 4.49 -4.80 12.41
N THR A 173 3.33 -5.45 12.29
CA THR A 173 2.32 -5.51 13.35
C THR A 173 1.49 -6.78 13.21
N LYS A 174 1.12 -7.39 14.34
CA LYS A 174 0.21 -8.56 14.35
C LYS A 174 -1.25 -8.16 14.50
N ASP A 175 -1.52 -6.96 14.99
CA ASP A 175 -2.83 -6.57 15.52
C ASP A 175 -3.24 -5.12 15.22
N PHE A 176 -2.40 -4.36 14.50
CA PHE A 176 -2.59 -2.93 14.23
C PHE A 176 -2.76 -2.08 15.50
N LYS A 177 -2.17 -2.52 16.62
CA LYS A 177 -2.11 -1.78 17.89
C LYS A 177 -0.68 -1.58 18.32
N LYS A 178 0.16 -2.59 18.13
CA LYS A 178 1.59 -2.55 18.41
C LYS A 178 2.38 -2.67 17.11
N TYR A 179 3.32 -1.77 16.91
CA TYR A 179 4.16 -1.71 15.72
C TYR A 179 5.61 -1.91 16.13
N SER A 180 6.38 -2.60 15.28
CA SER A 180 7.84 -2.61 15.41
C SER A 180 8.40 -1.20 15.22
N THR A 181 9.66 -0.99 15.61
CA THR A 181 10.43 0.17 15.15
C THR A 181 10.51 0.15 13.62
N ALA A 182 10.43 1.33 13.00
CA ALA A 182 10.56 1.45 11.55
C ALA A 182 11.96 1.06 11.09
N LYS A 183 12.04 0.43 9.93
CA LYS A 183 13.30 0.00 9.31
C LYS A 183 13.28 0.33 7.82
N LEU A 184 14.46 0.55 7.25
CA LEU A 184 14.64 0.66 5.81
C LEU A 184 14.23 -0.67 5.15
N LEU A 185 13.28 -0.62 4.22
CA LEU A 185 12.86 -1.78 3.43
C LEU A 185 13.75 -1.94 2.19
N TYR A 186 13.99 -0.85 1.48
CA TYR A 186 14.64 -0.89 0.18
C TYR A 186 15.45 0.38 -0.08
N ASP A 187 16.72 0.17 -0.45
CA ASP A 187 17.62 1.18 -1.01
C ASP A 187 18.54 0.50 -2.04
N LYS A 188 18.41 0.91 -3.30
CA LYS A 188 19.28 0.49 -4.40
C LYS A 188 20.03 1.67 -5.02
N GLY A 189 20.16 2.78 -4.29
CA GLY A 189 20.87 3.97 -4.74
C GLY A 189 20.07 4.92 -5.62
N PHE A 190 18.75 4.73 -5.75
CA PHE A 190 17.87 5.60 -6.54
C PHE A 190 16.57 5.92 -5.78
N ASN A 191 15.93 7.03 -6.15
CA ASN A 191 14.67 7.51 -5.59
C ASN A 191 13.50 6.61 -5.97
N VAL A 192 12.59 6.31 -5.03
CA VAL A 192 11.45 5.41 -5.21
C VAL A 192 10.11 6.13 -5.11
#